data_AF-A0A924I9L4-F1
#
_entry.id   AF-A0A924I9L4-F1
#
_cell.length_a   1.000
_cell.length_b   1.000
_cell.length_c   1.000
_cell.angle_alpha   90.00
_cell.angle_beta   90.00
_cell.angle_gamma   90.00
#
_symmetry.space_group_name_H-M   'P 1'
#
loop_
_entity.id
_entity.type
_entity.pdbx_description
1 polymer ?
#
loop_
_entity_poly.entity_id
_entity_poly.type
_entity_poly.pdbx_seq_one_letter_code
_entity_poly.pdbx_strand_id
1 'polypeptide(L)' 'MAERITVPIASSDQFTLADGMPVSVNVHRGRVIWDGKEKEVAIHCLEGDPLLGMSLMLNYLLIVPVQENALVTLAPI' A
#
# COMPACT_ATOMS: atom_id res chain seq x y z
N MET A 1 3.89 11.54 8.61
CA MET A 1 4.72 12.27 7.62
C MET A 1 5.92 11.40 7.29
N ALA A 2 5.85 10.60 6.23
CA ALA A 2 6.97 9.75 5.83
C ALA A 2 8.09 10.63 5.23
N GLU A 3 9.32 10.49 5.74
CA GLU A 3 10.49 11.16 5.18
C GLU A 3 10.70 10.74 3.72
N ARG A 4 11.16 11.67 2.88
CA ARG A 4 11.34 11.46 1.44
C ARG A 4 12.20 10.22 1.19
N ILE A 5 11.66 9.27 0.44
CA ILE A 5 12.41 8.11 -0.06
C ILE A 5 13.53 8.61 -0.97
N THR A 6 14.78 8.45 -0.54
CA THR A 6 16.00 8.84 -1.29
C THR A 6 16.50 7.76 -2.25
N VAL A 7 15.74 6.67 -2.37
CA VAL A 7 16.07 5.53 -3.24
C VAL A 7 15.75 5.88 -4.70
N PRO A 8 16.56 5.46 -5.70
CA PRO A 8 16.26 5.70 -7.11
C PRO A 8 14.87 5.19 -7.52
N ILE A 9 14.24 5.90 -8.46
CA ILE A 9 13.00 5.46 -9.10
C ILE A 9 13.36 4.28 -10.02
N ALA A 10 12.67 3.15 -9.83
CA ALA A 10 12.86 1.96 -10.65
C ALA A 10 11.91 1.94 -11.86
N SER A 11 10.66 2.39 -11.67
CA SER A 11 9.63 2.42 -12.71
C SER A 11 8.48 3.38 -12.34
N SER A 12 7.45 3.43 -13.17
CA SER A 12 6.17 4.11 -12.89
C SER A 12 5.00 3.17 -13.15
N ASP A 13 3.99 3.21 -12.30
CA ASP A 13 2.75 2.44 -12.45
C ASP A 13 1.54 3.39 -12.50
N GLN A 14 0.45 2.91 -13.10
CA GLN A 14 -0.82 3.64 -13.18
C GLN A 14 -1.89 2.93 -12.35
N PHE A 15 -2.55 3.66 -11.47
CA PHE A 15 -3.63 3.17 -10.59
C PHE A 15 -4.91 3.95 -10.80
N THR A 16 -6.05 3.33 -10.48
CA THR A 16 -7.32 4.02 -10.30
C THR A 16 -7.59 4.10 -8.80
N LEU A 17 -7.75 5.32 -8.28
CA LEU A 17 -8.07 5.55 -6.87
C LEU A 17 -9.56 5.29 -6.59
N ALA A 18 -9.93 5.27 -5.31
CA ALA A 18 -11.31 4.99 -4.88
C ALA A 18 -12.32 6.03 -5.38
N ASP A 19 -11.86 7.24 -5.71
CA ASP A 19 -12.65 8.31 -6.34
C ASP A 19 -12.81 8.14 -7.87
N GLY A 20 -12.25 7.07 -8.44
CA GLY A 20 -12.28 6.75 -9.86
C GLY A 20 -11.22 7.49 -10.68
N MET A 21 -10.39 8.34 -10.07
CA MET A 21 -9.38 9.11 -10.79
C MET A 21 -8.13 8.26 -11.06
N PRO A 22 -7.57 8.28 -12.28
CA PRO A 22 -6.30 7.65 -12.57
C PRO A 22 -5.15 8.48 -11.99
N VAL A 23 -4.15 7.81 -11.43
CA VAL A 23 -2.91 8.43 -10.93
C VAL A 23 -1.70 7.67 -11.45
N SER A 24 -0.63 8.39 -11.79
CA SER A 24 0.68 7.81 -12.10
C SER A 24 1.60 8.00 -10.91
N VAL A 25 2.27 6.93 -10.49
CA VAL A 25 3.09 6.95 -9.28
C VAL A 25 4.48 6.41 -9.56
N ASN A 26 5.47 6.98 -8.89
CA ASN A 26 6.83 6.46 -8.93
C ASN A 26 6.90 5.17 -8.10
N VAL A 27 7.58 4.18 -8.67
CA VAL A 27 7.83 2.90 -8.02
C VAL A 27 9.30 2.82 -7.66
N HIS A 28 9.56 2.58 -6.39
CA HIS A 28 10.90 2.30 -5.88
C HIS A 28 11.00 0.81 -5.52
N ARG A 29 12.23 0.31 -5.43
CA ARG A 29 12.48 -1.00 -4.84
C ARG A 29 13.08 -0.82 -3.46
N GLY A 30 12.51 -1.51 -2.49
CA GLY A 30 13.01 -1.55 -1.13
C GLY A 30 13.00 -2.97 -0.59
N ARG A 31 13.53 -3.11 0.62
CA ARG A 31 13.50 -4.37 1.35
C ARG A 31 12.82 -4.15 2.68
N VAL A 32 11.96 -5.08 3.04
CA VAL A 32 11.24 -5.09 4.32
C VAL A 32 11.53 -6.40 5.04
N ILE A 33 11.45 -6.38 6.37
CA ILE A 33 11.40 -7.60 7.15
C ILE A 33 9.93 -8.01 7.24
N TRP A 34 9.59 -9.15 6.66
CA TRP A 34 8.25 -9.71 6.61
C TRP A 34 8.30 -11.13 7.18
N ASP A 35 7.54 -11.39 8.26
CA ASP A 35 7.58 -12.68 8.99
C ASP A 35 9.02 -13.12 9.35
N GLY A 36 9.81 -12.16 9.86
CA GLY A 36 11.23 -12.37 10.22
C GLY A 36 12.19 -12.59 9.04
N LYS A 37 11.72 -12.51 7.80
CA LYS A 37 12.54 -12.69 6.59
C LYS A 37 12.63 -11.41 5.77
N GLU A 38 13.80 -11.14 5.22
CA GLU A 38 13.98 -10.03 4.30
C GLU A 38 13.29 -10.35 2.96
N LYS A 39 12.47 -9.42 2.46
CA LYS A 39 11.75 -9.53 1.20
C LYS A 39 11.90 -8.24 0.40
N GLU A 40 12.28 -8.36 -0.87
CA GLU A 40 12.26 -7.24 -1.81
C GLU A 40 10.80 -6.92 -2.19
N VAL A 41 10.46 -5.64 -2.18
CA VAL A 41 9.12 -5.14 -2.47
C VAL A 41 9.17 -3.92 -3.37
N ALA A 42 8.14 -3.78 -4.21
CA ALA A 42 7.84 -2.54 -4.88
C ALA A 42 7.19 -1.57 -3.87
N ILE A 43 7.64 -0.32 -3.86
CA ILE A 43 7.12 0.76 -3.03
C ILE A 43 6.50 1.79 -3.97
N HIS A 44 5.17 1.85 -3.97
CA HIS A 44 4.40 2.85 -4.71
C HIS A 44 4.35 4.15 -3.90
N CYS A 45 5.03 5.18 -4.38
CA CYS A 45 5.06 6.49 -3.71
C CYS A 45 3.78 7.27 -4.01
N LEU A 46 2.86 7.26 -3.05
CA LEU A 46 1.62 8.03 -3.03
C LEU A 46 1.60 8.93 -1.79
N GLU A 47 0.79 9.99 -1.83
CA GLU A 47 0.52 10.79 -0.64
C GLU A 47 -0.36 10.00 0.34
N GLY A 48 -0.07 10.14 1.64
CA GLY A 48 -0.84 9.51 2.72
C GLY A 48 -0.02 8.58 3.60
N ASP A 49 -0.74 7.78 4.39
CA ASP A 49 -0.15 6.75 5.23
C ASP A 49 0.23 5.51 4.40
N PRO A 50 1.29 4.78 4.80
CA PRO A 50 1.74 3.61 4.05
C PRO A 50 0.65 2.54 4.03
N LEU A 51 0.33 2.07 2.81
CA LEU A 51 -0.61 0.98 2.60
C LEU A 51 0.14 -0.32 2.35
N LEU A 52 -0.43 -1.42 2.87
CA LEU A 52 0.08 -2.75 2.60
C LEU A 52 -0.61 -3.36 1.39
N GLY A 53 0.14 -3.57 0.31
CA GLY A 53 -0.37 -4.17 -0.92
C GLY A 53 -0.53 -5.69 -0.84
N MET A 54 -1.37 -6.23 -1.73
CA MET A 54 -1.67 -7.67 -1.83
C MET A 54 -0.44 -8.55 -2.07
N SER A 55 0.63 -8.03 -2.68
CA SER A 55 1.87 -8.78 -2.95
C SER A 55 2.59 -9.24 -1.66
N LEU A 56 2.42 -8.50 -0.57
CA LEU A 56 2.91 -8.90 0.75
C LEU A 56 2.01 -9.94 1.43
N MET A 57 0.74 -9.98 1.06
CA MET A 57 -0.24 -10.95 1.56
C MET A 57 -0.23 -12.28 0.79
N LEU A 58 0.48 -12.38 -0.34
CA LEU A 58 0.56 -13.62 -1.12
C LEU A 58 1.10 -14.78 -0.26
N ASN A 59 0.37 -15.89 -0.25
CA ASN A 59 0.62 -17.08 0.59
C ASN A 59 0.41 -16.87 2.10
N TYR A 60 -0.24 -15.78 2.50
CA TYR A 60 -0.71 -15.55 3.87
C TYR A 60 -2.23 -15.61 3.91
N LEU A 61 -2.76 -16.01 5.07
CA LEU A 61 -4.18 -15.90 5.37
C LEU A 61 -4.43 -14.54 6.04
N LEU A 62 -5.21 -13.68 5.39
CA LEU A 62 -5.74 -12.48 6.01
C LEU A 62 -7.06 -12.83 6.71
N ILE A 63 -7.11 -12.69 8.04
CA ILE A 63 -8.33 -12.83 8.84
C ILE A 63 -8.77 -11.43 9.24
N VAL A 64 -9.90 -10.99 8.68
CA VAL A 64 -10.56 -9.74 9.10
C VAL A 64 -11.75 -10.11 9.96
N PRO A 65 -11.72 -9.87 11.29
CA PRO A 65 -12.90 -10.07 12.11
C PRO A 65 -13.95 -9.03 11.72
N VAL A 66 -15.08 -9.49 11.20
CA VAL A 66 -16.23 -8.63 10.91
C VAL A 66 -17.20 -8.74 12.07
N GLN A 67 -17.63 -7.61 12.59
CA GLN A 67 -18.72 -7.55 13.54
C GLN A 67 -20.02 -7.25 12.78
N GLU A 68 -20.99 -8.14 12.89
CA GLU A 68 -22.31 -7.96 12.27
C GLU A 68 -22.95 -6.67 12.79
N ASN A 69 -23.50 -5.86 11.87
CA ASN A 69 -24.10 -4.54 12.16
C ASN A 69 -23.14 -3.49 12.74
N ALA A 70 -21.81 -3.66 12.65
CA ALA A 70 -20.87 -2.60 13.00
C ALA A 70 -21.06 -1.39 12.08
N LEU A 71 -21.13 -0.19 12.68
CA LEU A 71 -21.27 1.05 11.94
C LEU A 71 -19.96 1.37 11.22
N VAL A 72 -19.99 1.33 9.90
CA VAL A 72 -18.92 1.88 9.05
C VAL A 72 -19.42 3.22 8.51
N THR A 73 -18.93 4.31 9.09
CA THR A 73 -19.28 5.66 8.63
C THR A 73 -18.26 6.12 7.61
N LEU A 74 -18.71 6.34 6.38
CA LEU A 74 -17.98 7.10 5.37
C LEU A 74 -18.66 8.47 5.26
N ALA A 75 -17.97 9.52 5.71
CA ALA A 75 -18.44 10.89 5.61
C ALA A 75 -17.42 11.72 4.82
N PRO A 76 -17.87 12.63 3.94
CA PRO A 76 -16.99 13.64 3.35
C PRO A 76 -16.40 14.53 4.46
N ILE A 77 -15.19 15.03 4.23
CA ILE A 77 -14.58 16.08 5.07
C ILE A 77 -15.22 17.41 4.72
#